data_AF-A0A938JUH0-F1
#
_entry.id   AF-A0A938JUH0-F1
#
_cell.length_a   1.000
_cell.length_b   1.000
_cell.length_c   1.000
_cell.angle_alpha   90.00
_cell.angle_beta   90.00
_cell.angle_gamma   90.00
#
_symmetry.space_group_name_H-M   'P 1'
#
loop_
_entity.id
_entity.type
_entity.pdbx_description
1 polymer ?
#
loop_
_entity_poly.entity_id
_entity_poly.type
_entity_poly.pdbx_seq_one_letter_code
_entity_poly.pdbx_strand_id
1 'polypeptide(L)' 'ASSNWWFNVRPSNTEPLVRLNVEANSEDEMSRLRDEVLGLIRGGSN' A
#
# COMPACT_ATOMS: atom_id res chain seq x y z
N ALA A 1 1.65 13.52 16.74
CA ALA A 1 2.32 13.44 15.43
C ALA A 1 1.23 13.34 14.38
N SER A 2 1.19 14.26 13.41
CA SER A 2 0.32 14.10 12.24
C SER A 2 0.95 13.01 11.37
N SER A 3 0.32 11.83 11.33
CA SER A 3 0.72 10.74 10.43
C SER A 3 0.43 11.14 8.99
N ASN A 4 1.38 11.83 8.35
CA ASN A 4 1.29 12.23 6.95
C ASN A 4 1.69 11.03 6.08
N TRP A 5 0.77 10.12 5.86
CA TRP A 5 0.91 9.04 4.90
C TRP A 5 -0.35 8.94 4.04
N TRP A 6 -0.20 8.36 2.86
CA TRP A 6 -1.34 8.05 1.99
C TRP A 6 -1.03 6.83 1.14
N PHE A 7 -2.09 6.17 0.65
CA PHE A 7 -1.96 5.17 -0.40
C PHE A 7 -3.10 5.30 -1.42
N ASN A 8 -2.87 4.76 -2.61
CA ASN A 8 -3.95 4.52 -3.57
C ASN A 8 -3.82 3.13 -4.18
N VAL A 9 -4.98 2.57 -4.52
CA VAL A 9 -5.11 1.30 -5.23
C VAL A 9 -5.82 1.58 -6.55
N ARG A 10 -5.25 1.13 -7.66
CA ARG A 10 -5.85 1.29 -9.00
C ARG A 10 -5.61 0.07 -9.89
N PRO A 11 -6.53 -0.25 -10.81
CA PRO A 11 -6.23 -1.19 -11.89
C PRO A 11 -5.04 -0.72 -12.73
N SER A 12 -4.26 -1.65 -13.25
CA SER A 12 -3.30 -1.34 -14.29
C SER A 12 -4.03 -1.11 -15.62
N ASN A 13 -3.62 -0.06 -16.35
CA ASN A 13 -4.23 0.29 -17.64
C ASN A 13 -3.84 -0.66 -18.78
N THR A 14 -2.73 -1.39 -18.64
CA THR A 14 -2.10 -2.15 -19.74
C THR A 14 -1.86 -3.61 -19.41
N GLU A 15 -2.02 -4.01 -18.15
CA GLU A 15 -1.70 -5.35 -17.66
C GLU A 15 -2.82 -5.83 -16.73
N PRO A 16 -3.06 -7.15 -16.60
CA PRO A 16 -4.08 -7.71 -15.73
C PRO A 16 -3.63 -7.72 -14.25
N LEU A 17 -3.23 -6.56 -13.73
CA LEU A 17 -2.67 -6.38 -12.39
C LEU A 17 -3.31 -5.19 -11.67
N VAL A 18 -3.21 -5.17 -10.34
CA VAL A 18 -3.56 -4.04 -9.49
C VAL A 18 -2.28 -3.34 -9.03
N ARG A 19 -2.28 -2.00 -9.05
CA ARG A 19 -1.19 -1.16 -8.54
C ARG A 19 -1.55 -0.60 -7.17
N LEU A 20 -0.63 -0.75 -6.24
CA LEU A 20 -0.63 -0.08 -4.94
C LEU A 20 0.52 0.94 -4.94
N ASN A 21 0.22 2.20 -4.63
CA ASN A 21 1.24 3.21 -4.31
C ASN A 21 1.05 3.64 -2.86
N VAL A 22 2.15 3.75 -2.11
CA VAL A 22 2.16 4.16 -0.71
C VAL A 22 3.26 5.20 -0.54
N GLU A 23 2.97 6.28 0.18
CA GLU A 23 3.97 7.27 0.59
C GLU A 23 3.86 7.53 2.09
N ALA A 24 5.02 7.69 2.73
CA ALA A 24 5.16 8.03 4.14
C ALA A 24 6.45 8.84 4.37
N ASN A 25 6.66 9.33 5.59
CA ASN A 25 7.78 10.22 5.90
C ASN A 25 9.13 9.48 6.07
N SER A 26 9.10 8.14 6.14
CA SER A 26 10.29 7.30 6.22
C SER A 26 10.09 6.00 5.44
N GLU A 27 11.19 5.39 5.02
CA GLU A 27 11.18 4.11 4.30
C GLU A 27 10.63 2.96 5.17
N ASP A 28 10.96 2.95 6.46
CA ASP A 28 10.46 1.96 7.42
C ASP A 28 8.94 2.06 7.59
N GLU A 29 8.40 3.28 7.75
CA GLU A 29 6.96 3.52 7.85
C GLU A 29 6.25 3.14 6.54
N MET A 30 6.81 3.52 5.39
CA MET A 30 6.25 3.18 4.07
C MET A 30 6.21 1.66 3.86
N SER A 31 7.30 0.96 4.19
CA SER A 31 7.41 -0.50 4.01
C SER A 31 6.41 -1.25 4.89
N ARG A 32 6.28 -0.83 6.16
CA ARG A 32 5.28 -1.40 7.08
C ARG A 32 3.86 -1.20 6.55
N LEU A 33 3.51 0.01 6.13
CA LEU A 33 2.18 0.32 5.59
C LEU A 33 1.89 -0.44 4.29
N ARG A 34 2.88 -0.57 3.40
CA ARG A 34 2.77 -1.37 2.17
C ARG A 34 2.42 -2.82 2.49
N ASP A 35 3.15 -3.45 3.40
CA ASP A 35 2.98 -4.86 3.73
C ASP A 35 1.63 -5.12 4.42
N GLU A 36 1.20 -4.22 5.31
CA GLU A 36 -0.12 -4.24 5.94
C GLU A 36 -1.25 -4.16 4.89
N VAL A 37 -1.19 -3.18 3.98
CA VAL A 37 -2.20 -3.00 2.93
C VAL A 37 -2.22 -4.17 1.95
N LEU A 38 -1.06 -4.70 1.55
CA LEU A 38 -0.98 -5.88 0.69
C LEU A 38 -1.57 -7.13 1.36
N GLY A 39 -1.35 -7.30 2.67
CA GLY A 39 -1.95 -8.39 3.45
C GLY A 39 -3.47 -8.35 3.40
N LEU A 40 -4.05 -7.16 3.60
CA LEU A 40 -5.49 -6.94 3.50
C LEU A 40 -6.03 -7.23 2.09
N ILE A 41 -5.37 -6.73 1.05
CA ILE A 41 -5.79 -6.93 -0.35
C ILE A 41 -5.77 -8.41 -0.75
N ARG A 42 -4.78 -9.17 -0.28
CA ARG A 42 -4.62 -10.60 -0.62
C ARG A 42 -5.55 -11.51 0.20
N GLY A 43 -6.36 -10.96 1.11
CA GLY A 43 -7.29 -11.74 1.94
C GLY A 43 -6.59 -12.52 3.06
N GLY A 44 -5.38 -12.13 3.45
CA GLY A 44 -4.68 -12.71 4.58
C GLY A 44 -5.36 -12.32 5.88
N SER A 45 -6.17 -13.22 6.45
CA SER A 45 -6.60 -13.12 7.84
C SER A 45 -5.41 -13.43 8.75
N ASN A 46 -4.93 -12.39 9.44
CA ASN A 46 -4.02 -12.39 10.59
C ASN A 46 -2.59 -12.92 10.36
#